data_AF-A0A925DWT2-F1
#
_entry.id   AF-A0A925DWT2-F1
#
_cell.length_a   1.000
_cell.length_b   1.000
_cell.length_c   1.000
_cell.angle_alpha   90.00
_cell.angle_beta   90.00
_cell.angle_gamma   90.00
#
_symmetry.space_group_name_H-M   'P 1'
#
loop_
_entity.id
_entity.type
_entity.pdbx_description
1 polymer ?
#
loop_
_entity_poly.entity_id
_entity_poly.type
_entity_poly.pdbx_seq_one_letter_code
_entity_poly.pdbx_strand_id
1 'polypeptide(L)' 'MGDNLIAEGQFLTVFGDITLKYEDGKAIYQSYCDVWRFYSSKIAEIKAFVINAEVK' A
#
# COMPACT_ATOMS: atom_id res chain seq x y z
N MET A 1 5.01 -4.78 8.02
CA MET A 1 3.84 -5.51 7.47
C MET A 1 2.66 -4.65 7.85
N GLY A 2 1.92 -4.09 6.88
CA GLY A 2 0.91 -3.06 7.17
C GLY A 2 -0.10 -3.55 8.19
N ASP A 3 -0.33 -2.76 9.24
CA ASP A 3 -1.18 -3.15 10.36
C ASP A 3 -2.67 -3.16 9.99
N ASN A 4 -3.03 -2.58 8.84
CA ASN A 4 -4.42 -2.50 8.37
C ASN A 4 -4.64 -3.36 7.13
N LEU A 5 -5.35 -4.47 7.33
CA LEU A 5 -5.70 -5.45 6.31
C LEU A 5 -7.22 -5.67 6.29
N ILE A 6 -7.82 -5.63 5.11
CA ILE A 6 -9.24 -5.98 4.89
C ILE A 6 -9.30 -7.06 3.81
N ALA A 7 -9.77 -8.25 4.16
CA ALA A 7 -9.94 -9.35 3.22
C ALA A 7 -11.42 -9.56 2.89
N GLU A 8 -11.75 -9.60 1.60
CA GLU A 8 -13.11 -9.87 1.12
C GLU A 8 -13.08 -10.63 -0.21
N GLY A 9 -13.67 -11.82 -0.23
CA GLY A 9 -13.70 -12.70 -1.40
C GLY A 9 -12.29 -13.01 -1.92
N GLN A 10 -12.01 -12.61 -3.16
CA GLN A 10 -10.69 -12.79 -3.80
C GLN A 10 -9.75 -11.59 -3.60
N PHE A 11 -10.14 -10.60 -2.79
CA PHE A 11 -9.41 -9.35 -2.64
C PHE A 11 -8.81 -9.21 -1.24
N LEU A 12 -7.61 -8.63 -1.19
CA LEU A 12 -7.00 -8.11 0.01
C LEU A 12 -6.72 -6.62 -0.21
N THR A 13 -7.22 -5.78 0.68
CA THR A 13 -6.84 -4.37 0.75
C THR A 13 -5.81 -4.21 1.86
N VAL A 14 -4.68 -3.58 1.56
CA VAL A 14 -3.60 -3.25 2.49
C VAL A 14 -3.42 -1.74 2.49
N PHE A 15 -3.46 -1.10 3.65
CA PHE A 15 -3.27 0.34 3.72
C PHE A 15 -2.47 0.77 4.94
N GLY A 16 -1.80 1.92 4.82
CA GLY A 16 -1.00 2.49 5.88
C GLY A 16 -0.13 3.63 5.36
N ASP A 17 0.94 3.92 6.08
CA ASP A 17 1.89 4.96 5.73
C ASP A 17 3.26 4.37 5.36
N ILE A 18 3.96 5.03 4.45
CA ILE A 18 5.31 4.69 4.01
C ILE A 18 6.16 5.97 3.91
N THR A 19 7.43 5.87 4.30
CA THR A 19 8.43 6.93 4.07
C THR A 19 9.39 6.46 3.00
N LEU A 20 9.38 7.13 1.84
CA LEU A 20 10.38 6.92 0.80
C LEU A 20 11.58 7.82 1.06
N LYS A 21 12.76 7.22 1.20
CA LYS A 21 14.03 7.94 1.36
C LYS A 21 14.80 7.91 0.05
N TYR A 22 15.30 9.08 -0.36
CA TYR A 22 16.12 9.24 -1.56
C TYR A 22 17.60 9.41 -1.21
N GLU A 23 18.48 9.14 -2.17
CA GLU A 23 19.94 9.26 -1.99
C GLU A 23 20.38 10.69 -1.63
N ASP A 24 19.61 11.71 -2.03
CA ASP A 24 19.85 13.12 -1.73
C ASP A 24 19.42 13.53 -0.31
N GLY A 25 18.98 12.58 0.52
CA GLY A 25 18.53 12.82 1.89
C GLY A 25 17.09 13.33 2.00
N LYS A 26 16.37 13.51 0.88
CA LYS A 26 14.94 13.84 0.92
C LYS A 26 14.12 12.63 1.37
N ALA A 27 13.04 12.92 2.11
CA ALA A 27 12.04 11.94 2.47
C ALA A 27 10.66 12.41 1.99
N ILE A 28 9.88 11.49 1.40
CA ILE A 28 8.47 11.72 1.08
C ILE A 28 7.65 10.80 1.96
N TYR A 29 6.71 11.38 2.69
CA TYR A 29 5.73 10.68 3.50
C TYR A 29 4.47 10.46 2.66
N GLN A 30 4.02 9.22 2.59
CA GLN A 30 2.86 8.86 1.78
C GLN A 30 1.94 7.92 2.55
N SER A 31 0.64 8.11 2.36
CA SER A 31 -0.35 7.11 2.74
C SER A 31 -0.71 6.30 1.50
N TYR A 32 -0.81 4.99 1.65
CA TYR A 32 -1.08 4.05 0.56
C TYR A 32 -2.30 3.18 0.86
N CYS A 33 -2.94 2.71 -0.21
CA CYS A 33 -3.96 1.68 -0.22
C CYS A 33 -3.77 0.81 -1.45
N ASP A 34 -3.31 -0.42 -1.25
CA ASP A 34 -3.13 -1.40 -2.30
C ASP A 34 -4.28 -2.41 -2.27
N VAL A 35 -4.89 -2.64 -3.43
CA VAL A 35 -5.90 -3.68 -3.63
C VAL A 35 -5.28 -4.82 -4.43
N TRP A 36 -5.15 -5.98 -3.81
CA TRP A 36 -4.61 -7.18 -4.42
C TRP A 36 -5.75 -8.14 -4.74
N ARG A 37 -5.81 -8.64 -5.97
CA ARG A 37 -6.72 -9.72 -6.36
C ARG A 37 -5.97 -11.03 -6.46
N PHE A 38 -6.51 -12.09 -5.88
CA PHE A 38 -5.94 -13.43 -5.93
C PHE A 38 -6.69 -14.33 -6.93
N TYR A 39 -5.95 -15.17 -7.63
CA TYR A 39 -6.48 -16.25 -8.46
C TYR A 39 -5.57 -17.47 -8.36
N SER A 40 -6.14 -18.65 -8.09
CA SER A 40 -5.39 -19.90 -7.91
C SER A 40 -4.19 -19.74 -6.94
N SER A 41 -4.43 -19.07 -5.80
CA SER A 41 -3.43 -18.78 -4.76
C SER A 41 -2.26 -17.88 -5.17
N LYS A 42 -2.35 -17.21 -6.32
CA LYS A 42 -1.36 -16.23 -6.79
C LYS A 42 -1.98 -14.84 -6.84
N ILE A 43 -1.16 -13.80 -6.74
CA ILE A 43 -1.58 -12.42 -7.03
C ILE A 43 -1.80 -12.32 -8.53
N ALA A 44 -3.04 -12.02 -8.92
CA ALA A 44 -3.47 -11.86 -10.31
C ALA A 44 -3.47 -10.39 -10.74
N GLU A 45 -3.72 -9.46 -9.81
CA GLU A 45 -3.72 -8.02 -10.04
C GLU A 45 -3.27 -7.29 -8.77
N ILE A 46 -2.57 -6.18 -8.96
CA ILE A 46 -2.31 -5.18 -7.93
C ILE A 46 -2.75 -3.82 -8.47
N LYS A 47 -3.53 -3.09 -7.68
CA LYS A 47 -3.83 -1.68 -7.93
C LYS A 47 -3.43 -0.88 -6.70
N ALA A 48 -2.46 0.02 -6.88
CA ALA A 48 -1.93 0.85 -5.82
C ALA A 48 -2.51 2.27 -5.90
N PHE A 49 -2.98 2.78 -4.78
CA PHE A 49 -3.40 4.17 -4.62
C PHE A 49 -2.50 4.82 -3.58
N VAL A 50 -1.89 5.96 -3.92
CA VAL A 50 -0.94 6.65 -3.05
C VAL A 50 -1.28 8.13 -3.02
N ILE A 51 -1.29 8.69 -1.82
CA ILE A 51 -1.40 10.13 -1.58
C ILE A 51 -0.19 10.60 -0.77
N ASN A 52 0.18 11.86 -0.92
CA ASN A 52 1.12 12.47 0.01
C ASN A 52 0.45 12.56 1.38
N ALA A 53 1.12 12.04 2.41
CA ALA A 53 0.65 12.18 3.77
C ALA A 53 0.99 13.59 4.26
N GLU A 54 0.05 14.25 4.94
CA GLU A 54 0.41 15.42 5.73
C GLU A 54 1.23 14.96 6.93
N VAL A 55 2.41 15.54 7.11
CA VAL A 55 3.22 15.32 8.32
C VAL A 55 2.42 15.88 9.49
N LYS A 56 1.93 15.00 10.37
CA LYS A 56 1.38 15.41 11.67
C LYS A 56 2.48 15.90 12.61
#